data_AF-A0A9E5FUF9-F1
#
_entry.id   AF-A0A9E5FUF9-F1
#
_cell.length_a   1.000
_cell.length_b   1.000
_cell.length_c   1.000
_cell.angle_alpha   90.00
_cell.angle_beta   90.00
_cell.angle_gamma   90.00
#
_symmetry.space_group_name_H-M   'P 1'
#
loop_
_entity.id
_entity.type
_entity.pdbx_description
1 polymer ?
#
loop_
_entity_poly.entity_id
_entity_poly.type
_entity_poly.pdbx_seq_one_letter_code
_entity_poly.pdbx_strand_id
1 'polypeptide(L)'
;MILPLANVAVDLFLKGGPIMYPLLLAALGLKNREQGFENSIQVASAKELREANRCLSILDTLVTLAPLLGLLGTVTGIMSSFNSMGVDELAVAKVTGGIGEALIATAAGLGIAIFCLIPLNILSSRLATLQAELEASATTLQVCLHKKKN
;
A
#
# COMPACT_ATOMS: atom_id res chain seq x y z
N MET A 1 -11.98 16.04 13.47
CA MET A 1 -13.20 15.62 12.73
C MET A 1 -12.85 15.04 11.35
N ILE A 2 -11.92 14.08 11.26
CA ILE A 2 -11.51 13.42 9.97
C ILE A 2 -11.37 11.89 10.13
N LEU A 3 -11.52 11.35 11.34
CA LEU A 3 -11.33 9.92 11.64
C LEU A 3 -12.44 8.92 11.21
N PRO A 4 -13.71 9.27 10.92
CA PRO A 4 -14.74 8.25 10.70
C PRO A 4 -14.75 7.66 9.27
N LEU A 5 -14.19 8.35 8.26
CA LEU A 5 -14.25 7.88 6.86
C LEU A 5 -13.28 6.72 6.56
N ALA A 6 -12.10 6.72 7.18
CA ALA A 6 -11.15 5.62 7.05
C ALA A 6 -11.67 4.34 7.73
N ASN A 7 -12.33 4.48 8.89
CA ASN A 7 -12.90 3.34 9.60
C ASN A 7 -14.16 2.81 8.92
N VAL A 8 -14.99 3.68 8.32
CA VAL A 8 -16.18 3.25 7.55
C VAL A 8 -15.78 2.57 6.23
N ALA A 9 -14.73 2.99 5.54
CA ALA A 9 -14.26 2.30 4.33
C ALA A 9 -13.63 0.94 4.65
N VAL A 10 -12.88 0.85 5.76
CA VAL A 10 -12.29 -0.41 6.25
C VAL A 10 -13.36 -1.34 6.82
N ASP A 11 -14.38 -0.82 7.51
CA ASP A 11 -15.52 -1.60 8.00
C ASP A 11 -16.46 -2.03 6.89
N LEU A 12 -16.73 -1.20 5.88
CA LEU A 12 -17.60 -1.59 4.76
C LEU A 12 -16.93 -2.66 3.88
N PHE A 13 -15.60 -2.67 3.81
CA PHE A 13 -14.79 -3.69 3.14
C PHE A 13 -14.59 -4.96 4.01
N LEU A 14 -14.48 -4.83 5.35
CA LEU A 14 -14.44 -5.94 6.30
C LEU A 14 -15.80 -6.64 6.51
N LYS A 15 -16.90 -5.91 6.36
CA LYS A 15 -18.27 -6.40 6.64
C LYS A 15 -18.86 -7.20 5.47
N GLY A 16 -18.17 -7.24 4.34
CA GLY A 16 -18.40 -8.20 3.26
C GLY A 16 -17.73 -9.53 3.52
N GLY A 17 -18.04 -10.17 4.65
CA GLY A 17 -17.39 -11.39 5.14
C GLY A 17 -17.28 -12.56 4.14
N PRO A 18 -16.79 -13.73 4.56
CA PRO A 18 -16.33 -14.86 3.71
C PRO A 18 -17.34 -15.43 2.70
N ILE A 19 -18.57 -14.91 2.67
CA ILE A 19 -19.68 -15.32 1.81
C ILE A 19 -19.83 -14.39 0.58
N MET A 20 -19.25 -13.18 0.60
CA MET A 20 -19.48 -12.19 -0.46
C MET A 20 -18.59 -12.38 -1.70
N TYR A 21 -17.36 -12.89 -1.53
CA TYR A 21 -16.44 -13.21 -2.64
C TYR A 21 -16.97 -14.29 -3.61
N PRO A 22 -17.52 -15.44 -3.15
CA PRO A 22 -18.10 -16.42 -4.06
C PRO A 22 -19.35 -15.90 -4.78
N LEU A 23 -20.11 -14.99 -4.15
CA LEU A 23 -21.28 -14.36 -4.78
C LEU A 23 -20.86 -13.38 -5.90
N LEU A 24 -19.79 -12.61 -5.68
CA LEU A 24 -19.23 -11.68 -6.67
C LEU A 24 -18.66 -12.45 -7.88
N LEU A 25 -17.90 -13.53 -7.62
CA LEU A 25 -17.37 -14.40 -8.68
C LEU A 25 -18.47 -15.12 -9.45
N ALA A 26 -19.52 -15.61 -8.78
CA ALA A 26 -20.68 -16.20 -9.43
C ALA A 26 -21.45 -15.19 -10.29
N ALA A 27 -21.63 -13.95 -9.80
CA ALA A 27 -22.28 -12.88 -10.55
C ALA A 27 -21.48 -12.43 -11.79
N LEU A 28 -20.14 -12.37 -11.67
CA LEU A 28 -19.25 -11.99 -12.77
C LEU A 28 -19.10 -13.10 -13.83
N GLY A 29 -19.01 -14.37 -13.41
CA GLY A 29 -18.96 -15.52 -14.32
C GLY A 29 -20.27 -15.74 -15.11
N LEU A 30 -21.41 -15.31 -14.58
CA LEU A 30 -22.68 -15.32 -15.30
C LEU A 30 -22.80 -14.21 -16.36
N LYS A 31 -22.03 -13.11 -16.22
CA LYS A 31 -22.07 -11.96 -17.14
C LYS A 31 -21.29 -12.19 -18.43
N ASN A 32 -20.27 -13.05 -18.42
CA ASN A 32 -19.44 -13.38 -19.60
C ASN A 32 -19.61 -14.85 -20.01
N ARG A 33 -20.75 -15.16 -20.65
CA ARG A 33 -21.09 -16.52 -21.08
C ARG A 33 -20.27 -17.04 -22.29
N GLU A 34 -19.50 -16.17 -22.96
CA GLU A 34 -18.92 -16.47 -24.27
C GLU A 34 -17.43 -16.86 -24.30
N GLN A 35 -16.65 -16.65 -23.22
CA GLN A 35 -15.19 -16.91 -23.23
C GLN A 35 -14.74 -18.14 -22.41
N GLY A 36 -15.68 -18.95 -21.97
CA GLY A 36 -15.41 -20.00 -20.98
C GLY A 36 -15.39 -19.41 -19.57
N PHE A 37 -16.28 -19.94 -18.73
CA PHE A 37 -16.49 -19.47 -17.35
C PHE A 37 -15.17 -19.38 -16.55
N GLU A 38 -14.26 -20.31 -16.79
CA GLU A 38 -12.95 -20.42 -16.14
C GLU A 38 -12.03 -19.22 -16.41
N ASN A 39 -11.85 -18.86 -17.69
CA ASN A 39 -11.05 -17.70 -18.09
C ASN A 39 -11.69 -16.39 -17.60
N SER A 40 -13.03 -16.31 -17.61
CA SER A 40 -13.73 -15.09 -17.18
C SER A 40 -13.57 -14.80 -15.68
N ILE A 41 -13.53 -15.85 -14.84
CA ILE A 41 -13.30 -15.73 -13.40
C ILE A 41 -11.86 -15.31 -13.11
N GLN A 42 -10.88 -15.93 -13.77
CA GLN A 42 -9.46 -15.61 -13.57
C GLN A 42 -9.13 -14.17 -14.00
N VAL A 43 -9.68 -13.71 -15.13
CA VAL A 43 -9.47 -12.33 -15.61
C VAL A 43 -10.11 -11.31 -14.67
N ALA A 44 -11.31 -11.60 -14.17
CA ALA A 44 -12.01 -10.72 -13.24
C ALA A 44 -11.30 -10.64 -11.88
N SER A 45 -10.90 -11.78 -11.29
CA SER A 45 -10.17 -11.80 -10.01
C SER A 45 -8.81 -11.13 -10.11
N ALA A 46 -8.08 -11.36 -11.20
CA ALA A 46 -6.80 -10.70 -11.44
C ALA A 46 -6.93 -9.17 -11.56
N LYS A 47 -8.01 -8.68 -12.16
CA LYS A 47 -8.27 -7.25 -12.28
C LYS A 47 -8.50 -6.60 -10.91
N GLU A 48 -9.38 -7.19 -10.08
CA GLU A 48 -9.68 -6.70 -8.74
C GLU A 48 -8.43 -6.71 -7.84
N LEU A 49 -7.66 -7.81 -7.85
CA LEU A 49 -6.40 -7.91 -7.11
C LEU A 49 -5.36 -6.90 -7.59
N ARG A 50 -5.33 -6.58 -8.90
CA ARG A 50 -4.41 -5.58 -9.45
C ARG A 50 -4.75 -4.17 -8.98
N GLU A 51 -6.03 -3.83 -8.90
CA GLU A 51 -6.47 -2.53 -8.37
C GLU A 51 -6.16 -2.39 -6.87
N ALA A 52 -6.36 -3.46 -6.08
CA ALA A 52 -5.98 -3.48 -4.67
C ALA A 52 -4.45 -3.36 -4.47
N ASN A 53 -3.65 -4.06 -5.29
CA ASN A 53 -2.19 -3.98 -5.27
C ASN A 53 -1.65 -2.58 -5.61
N ARG A 54 -2.36 -1.80 -6.43
CA ARG A 54 -1.91 -0.45 -6.81
C ARG A 54 -1.77 0.47 -5.59
N CYS A 55 -2.71 0.40 -4.65
CA CYS A 55 -2.65 1.20 -3.43
C CYS A 55 -1.50 0.76 -2.51
N LEU A 56 -1.26 -0.56 -2.40
CA LEU A 56 -0.14 -1.10 -1.63
C LEU A 56 1.22 -0.69 -2.20
N SER A 57 1.37 -0.72 -3.52
CA SER A 57 2.60 -0.34 -4.20
C SER A 57 2.97 1.13 -3.95
N ILE A 58 1.97 2.03 -3.88
CA ILE A 58 2.20 3.43 -3.52
C ILE A 58 2.69 3.54 -2.07
N LEU A 59 2.09 2.79 -1.15
CA LEU A 59 2.46 2.82 0.26
C LEU A 59 3.86 2.25 0.50
N ASP A 60 4.23 1.18 -0.19
CA ASP A 60 5.57 0.61 -0.19
C ASP A 60 6.62 1.61 -0.73
N THR A 61 6.27 2.31 -1.80
CA THR A 61 7.09 3.40 -2.35
C THR A 61 7.27 4.54 -1.33
N LEU A 62 6.25 4.90 -0.55
CA LEU A 62 6.37 5.91 0.49
C LEU A 62 7.26 5.47 1.66
N VAL A 63 7.13 4.21 2.10
CA VAL A 63 7.97 3.63 3.16
C VAL A 63 9.45 3.66 2.77
N THR A 64 9.75 3.41 1.50
CA THR A 64 11.12 3.40 0.98
C THR A 64 11.66 4.79 0.63
N LEU A 65 10.83 5.68 0.08
CA LEU A 65 11.24 7.03 -0.31
C LEU A 65 11.36 8.01 0.87
N ALA A 66 10.50 7.92 1.89
CA ALA A 66 10.49 8.89 2.99
C ALA A 66 11.84 9.00 3.73
N PRO A 67 12.55 7.90 4.07
CA PRO A 67 13.88 7.96 4.67
C PRO A 67 14.92 8.55 3.72
N LEU A 68 14.84 8.24 2.42
CA LEU A 68 15.75 8.76 1.40
C LEU A 68 15.60 10.28 1.25
N LEU A 69 14.38 10.80 1.31
CA LEU A 69 14.11 12.24 1.32
C LEU A 69 14.63 12.91 2.61
N GLY A 70 14.53 12.24 3.77
CA GLY A 70 15.12 12.72 5.02
C GLY A 70 16.64 12.82 4.96
N LEU A 71 17.30 11.83 4.35
CA LEU A 71 18.73 11.84 4.08
C LEU A 71 19.12 12.93 3.06
N LEU A 72 18.32 13.15 2.02
CA LEU A 72 18.54 14.28 1.12
C LEU A 72 18.46 15.63 1.87
N GLY A 73 17.53 15.73 2.83
CA GLY A 73 17.42 16.86 3.74
C GLY A 73 18.69 17.09 4.57
N THR A 74 19.37 16.04 5.05
CA THR A 74 20.64 16.23 5.78
C THR A 74 21.75 16.73 4.88
N VAL A 75 21.88 16.17 3.68
CA VAL A 75 22.92 16.56 2.73
C VAL A 75 22.77 18.05 2.36
N THR A 76 21.55 18.47 2.04
CA THR A 76 21.27 19.87 1.69
C THR A 76 21.42 20.83 2.88
N GLY A 77 20.97 20.44 4.08
CA GLY A 77 21.14 21.24 5.30
C GLY A 77 22.61 21.42 5.69
N ILE A 78 23.40 20.35 5.65
CA ILE A 78 24.85 20.41 5.92
C ILE A 78 25.57 21.24 4.85
N MET A 79 25.23 21.09 3.57
CA MET A 79 25.79 21.93 2.50
C MET A 79 25.51 23.43 2.74
N SER A 80 24.28 23.78 3.14
CA SER A 80 23.90 25.16 3.45
C SER A 80 24.68 25.72 4.64
N SER A 81 24.87 24.91 5.70
CA SER A 81 25.72 25.26 6.85
C SER A 81 27.13 25.60 6.43
N PHE A 82 27.77 24.77 5.59
CA PHE A 82 29.13 25.00 5.14
C PHE A 82 29.26 26.20 4.20
N ASN A 83 28.28 26.47 3.34
CA ASN A 83 28.28 27.65 2.48
C ASN A 83 28.17 28.97 3.26
N SER A 84 27.57 28.92 4.46
CA SER A 84 27.45 30.06 5.37
C SER A 84 28.74 30.35 6.13
N MET A 85 29.71 29.45 6.07
CA MET A 85 30.98 29.49 6.80
C MET A 85 32.05 30.18 5.93
N GLY A 86 32.03 31.51 5.87
CA GLY A 86 32.98 32.24 5.03
C GLY A 86 33.32 33.68 5.39
N VAL A 87 32.56 34.35 6.28
CA VAL A 87 32.73 35.81 6.45
C VAL A 87 32.61 36.32 7.90
N ASP A 88 32.11 35.53 8.85
CA ASP A 88 31.58 36.09 10.10
C ASP A 88 32.00 35.29 11.36
N GLU A 89 32.27 35.98 12.47
CA GLU A 89 32.64 35.36 13.76
C GLU A 89 31.47 34.52 14.35
N LEU A 90 30.24 34.83 13.91
CA LEU A 90 29.01 34.06 14.18
C LEU A 90 28.87 32.76 13.36
N ALA A 91 29.84 32.40 12.51
CA ALA A 91 29.77 31.22 11.66
C ALA A 91 29.52 29.91 12.43
N VAL A 92 30.05 29.78 13.65
CA VAL A 92 29.88 28.57 14.48
C VAL A 92 28.42 28.35 14.87
N ALA A 93 27.71 29.40 15.31
CA ALA A 93 26.31 29.30 15.72
C ALA A 93 25.37 29.02 14.54
N LYS A 94 25.69 29.54 13.34
CA LYS A 94 24.93 29.27 12.11
C LYS A 94 25.10 27.82 11.65
N VAL A 95 26.32 27.30 11.72
CA VAL A 95 26.62 25.91 11.33
C VAL A 95 25.93 24.90 12.24
N THR A 96 25.99 25.11 13.57
CA THR A 96 25.31 24.22 14.52
C THR A 96 23.79 24.24 14.34
N GLY A 97 23.20 25.39 14.00
CA GLY A 97 21.79 25.51 13.63
C GLY A 97 21.41 24.67 12.42
N GLY A 98 22.13 24.82 11.29
CA GLY A 98 21.80 24.07 10.07
C GLY A 98 22.07 22.56 10.16
N ILE A 99 23.00 22.12 11.01
CA ILE A 99 23.15 20.69 11.35
C ILE A 99 21.94 20.20 12.16
N GLY A 100 21.41 21.03 13.07
CA GLY A 100 20.17 20.72 13.80
C GLY A 100 18.97 20.54 12.87
N GLU A 101 18.79 21.44 11.89
CA GLU A 101 17.74 21.33 10.88
C GLU A 101 17.88 20.07 10.02
N ALA A 102 19.11 19.73 9.62
CA ALA A 102 19.42 18.50 8.91
C ALA A 102 18.95 17.25 9.70
N LEU A 103 19.24 17.19 11.00
CA LEU A 103 18.84 16.05 11.84
C LEU A 103 17.32 15.94 12.01
N ILE A 104 16.62 17.07 12.12
CA ILE A 104 15.15 17.09 12.17
C ILE A 104 14.57 16.53 10.86
N ALA A 105 15.14 16.86 9.70
CA ALA A 105 14.69 16.32 8.42
C ALA A 105 14.81 14.78 8.35
N THR A 106 15.89 14.21 8.90
CA THR A 106 16.02 12.75 9.00
C THR A 106 14.99 12.14 9.94
N ALA A 107 14.83 12.73 11.12
CA ALA A 107 13.88 12.23 12.11
C ALA A 107 12.44 12.24 11.55
N ALA A 108 12.08 13.27 10.79
CA ALA A 108 10.80 13.37 10.11
C ALA A 108 10.63 12.28 9.02
N GLY A 109 11.64 12.08 8.16
CA GLY A 109 11.61 11.06 7.11
C GLY A 109 11.49 9.64 7.66
N LEU A 110 12.21 9.35 8.75
CA LEU A 110 12.12 8.07 9.45
C LEU A 110 10.76 7.89 10.15
N GLY A 111 10.25 8.95 10.78
CA GLY A 111 8.94 8.94 11.42
C GLY A 111 7.83 8.58 10.45
N ILE A 112 7.77 9.26 9.29
CA ILE A 112 6.78 8.99 8.25
C ILE A 112 6.87 7.54 7.74
N ALA A 113 8.08 7.03 7.53
CA ALA A 113 8.30 5.65 7.07
C ALA A 113 7.77 4.61 8.09
N ILE A 114 8.08 4.80 9.38
CA ILE A 114 7.61 3.92 10.45
C ILE A 114 6.07 3.93 10.52
N PHE A 115 5.45 5.10 10.46
CA PHE A 115 3.99 5.22 10.46
C PHE A 115 3.32 4.56 9.25
N CYS A 116 3.95 4.59 8.07
CA CYS A 116 3.43 3.95 6.86
C CYS A 116 3.65 2.42 6.85
N LEU A 117 4.66 1.92 7.55
CA LEU A 117 5.01 0.49 7.57
C LEU A 117 3.94 -0.37 8.25
N ILE A 118 3.31 0.13 9.31
CA ILE A 118 2.24 -0.58 10.03
C ILE A 118 1.04 -0.90 9.12
N PRO A 119 0.38 0.08 8.46
CA PRO A 119 -0.72 -0.20 7.55
C PRO A 119 -0.27 -1.00 6.33
N LEU A 120 0.95 -0.80 5.81
CA LEU A 120 1.48 -1.59 4.70
C LEU A 120 1.48 -3.09 5.02
N ASN A 121 2.01 -3.48 6.19
CA ASN A 121 2.04 -4.88 6.58
C ASN A 121 0.65 -5.47 6.79
N ILE A 122 -0.27 -4.71 7.41
CA ILE A 122 -1.64 -5.17 7.66
C ILE A 122 -2.40 -5.36 6.34
N LEU A 123 -2.37 -4.38 5.44
CA LEU A 123 -3.09 -4.45 4.17
C LEU A 123 -2.47 -5.50 3.24
N SER A 124 -1.14 -5.64 3.21
CA SER A 124 -0.46 -6.67 2.42
C SER A 124 -0.83 -8.08 2.91
N SER A 125 -0.86 -8.30 4.23
CA SER A 125 -1.30 -9.58 4.79
C SER A 125 -2.76 -9.89 4.43
N ARG A 126 -3.65 -8.89 4.52
CA ARG A 126 -5.05 -9.06 4.14
C ARG A 126 -5.22 -9.35 2.64
N LEU A 127 -4.47 -8.66 1.78
CA LEU A 127 -4.54 -8.91 0.34
C LEU A 127 -4.09 -10.32 -0.02
N ALA A 128 -3.05 -10.83 0.64
CA ALA A 128 -2.59 -12.21 0.47
C ALA A 128 -3.66 -13.23 0.89
N THR A 129 -4.37 -12.98 2.01
CA THR A 129 -5.49 -13.83 2.43
C THR A 129 -6.63 -13.80 1.41
N LEU A 130 -7.01 -12.61 0.92
CA LEU A 130 -8.06 -12.47 -0.10
C LEU A 130 -7.70 -13.16 -1.41
N GLN A 131 -6.45 -13.08 -1.84
CA GLN A 131 -5.97 -13.81 -3.01
C GLN A 131 -6.10 -15.33 -2.83
N ALA A 132 -5.69 -15.85 -1.68
CA ALA A 132 -5.82 -17.28 -1.36
C ALA A 132 -7.29 -17.74 -1.33
N GLU A 133 -8.20 -16.95 -0.75
CA GLU A 133 -9.63 -17.25 -0.71
C GLU A 133 -10.28 -17.24 -2.11
N LEU A 134 -9.88 -16.29 -2.97
CA LEU A 134 -10.34 -16.22 -4.36
C LEU A 134 -9.89 -17.43 -5.17
N GLU A 135 -8.63 -17.85 -5.02
CA GLU A 135 -8.07 -19.03 -5.69
C GLU A 135 -8.76 -20.32 -5.22
N ALA A 136 -8.99 -20.47 -3.91
CA ALA A 136 -9.71 -21.62 -3.35
C ALA A 136 -11.17 -21.69 -3.84
N SER A 137 -11.87 -20.54 -3.88
CA SER A 137 -13.25 -20.44 -4.35
C SER A 137 -13.37 -20.76 -5.85
N ALA A 138 -12.44 -20.25 -6.67
CA ALA A 138 -12.39 -20.54 -8.10
C ALA A 138 -12.16 -22.05 -8.35
N THR A 139 -11.23 -22.66 -7.63
CA THR A 139 -10.94 -24.10 -7.71
C THR A 139 -12.16 -24.95 -7.34
N THR A 140 -12.86 -24.58 -6.25
CA THR A 140 -14.06 -25.29 -5.81
C THR A 140 -15.18 -25.22 -6.86
N LEU A 141 -15.39 -24.05 -7.47
CA LEU A 141 -16.38 -23.88 -8.53
C LEU A 141 -16.04 -24.69 -9.79
N GLN A 142 -14.75 -24.76 -10.17
CA GLN A 142 -14.29 -25.59 -11.29
C GLN A 142 -14.61 -27.08 -11.05
N VAL A 143 -14.36 -27.58 -9.83
CA VAL A 143 -14.67 -28.97 -9.46
C VAL A 143 -16.19 -29.25 -9.54
N CYS A 144 -17.02 -28.36 -9.01
CA CYS A 144 -18.48 -28.50 -9.07
C CYS A 144 -19.02 -28.46 -10.50
N LEU A 145 -18.48 -27.60 -11.36
CA LEU A 145 -18.88 -27.52 -12.77
C LEU A 145 -18.48 -28.76 -13.56
N HIS A 146 -17.28 -29.30 -13.35
CA HIS A 146 -16.86 -30.55 -13.98
C HIS A 146 -17.73 -31.74 -13.53
N LYS A 147 -18.15 -31.77 -12.25
CA LYS A 147 -19.05 -32.81 -11.73
C LYS A 147 -20.47 -32.76 -12.32
N LYS A 148 -20.93 -31.61 -12.81
CA LYS A 148 -22.27 -31.45 -13.41
C LYS A 148 -22.32 -31.79 -14.92
N LYS A 149 -21.15 -31.93 -15.55
CA LYS A 149 -21.03 -32.27 -16.99
C LYS A 149 -20.94 -33.78 -17.24
N ASN A 150 -20.67 -34.57 -16.19
CA ASN A 150 -20.81 -36.03 -16.14
C ASN A 150 -22.10 -36.43 -15.43
#